data_AF-A0A2Z2N0U2-F1
#
_entry.id   AF-A0A2Z2N0U2-F1
#
_cell.length_a   1.000
_cell.length_b   1.000
_cell.length_c   1.000
_cell.angle_alpha   90.00
_cell.angle_beta   90.00
_cell.angle_gamma   90.00
#
_symmetry.space_group_name_H-M   'P 1'
#
loop_
_entity.id
_entity.type
_entity.pdbx_description
1 polymer ?
#
loop_
_entity_poly.entity_id
_entity_poly.type
_entity_poly.pdbx_seq_one_letter_code
_entity_poly.pdbx_strand_id
1 'polypeptide(L)'
;MRIKGAVPMNFSGFQLFLAAVGSALILFVPILLGYVWISLLGWFFLAASWGTSVEVEGERLKFRYFFGKLCSEVRVAEIRELKTVNRLENAVMAREFPGMFILIVSVIIFAFVEILTPPLVAEYGLNSWFVLEATGLVYLGFMVLPFKRETQAFSLVLLPPVLGFLVNRVKPGSIDEFSIFMATFMAFLLLVGYYRTDYIVLKTSRRSYLIAIESRGGAFRVLREMVQLQDGRGFQNAAD
;
A
#
# COMPACT_ATOMS: atom_id res chain seq x y z
N MET A 1 -17.19 10.87 -15.75
CA MET A 1 -16.69 9.71 -16.51
C MET A 1 -15.77 8.86 -15.63
N ARG A 2 -16.04 7.56 -15.46
CA ARG A 2 -15.15 6.66 -14.69
C ARG A 2 -13.94 6.24 -15.54
N ILE A 3 -12.75 6.32 -14.96
CA ILE A 3 -11.51 5.85 -15.60
C ILE A 3 -11.45 4.32 -15.40
N LYS A 4 -11.57 3.56 -16.49
CA LYS A 4 -11.57 2.09 -16.44
C LYS A 4 -10.24 1.56 -15.94
N GLY A 5 -10.30 0.59 -15.03
CA GLY A 5 -9.11 -0.08 -14.47
C GLY A 5 -8.23 0.79 -13.58
N ALA A 6 -8.71 1.96 -13.12
CA ALA A 6 -7.96 2.86 -12.23
C ALA A 6 -8.52 2.84 -10.80
N VAL A 7 -7.65 2.56 -9.83
CA VAL A 7 -8.00 2.44 -8.41
C VAL A 7 -7.02 3.25 -7.56
N PRO A 8 -7.49 4.17 -6.70
CA PRO A 8 -6.58 4.92 -5.83
C PRO A 8 -6.06 4.04 -4.68
N MET A 9 -4.80 4.22 -4.32
CA MET A 9 -4.17 3.53 -3.20
C MET A 9 -4.23 4.39 -1.93
N ASN A 10 -4.10 3.75 -0.76
CA ASN A 10 -4.17 4.37 0.57
C ASN A 10 -2.83 4.94 1.08
N PHE A 11 -2.00 5.45 0.16
CA PHE A 11 -0.60 5.79 0.42
C PHE A 11 -0.39 7.20 1.02
N SER A 12 -1.42 8.03 1.07
CA SER A 12 -1.29 9.40 1.55
C SER A 12 -2.59 9.97 2.15
N GLY A 13 -2.45 11.09 2.86
CA GLY A 13 -3.56 11.86 3.39
C GLY A 13 -4.42 11.10 4.39
N PHE A 14 -5.72 11.37 4.37
CA PHE A 14 -6.69 10.79 5.30
C PHE A 14 -6.79 9.26 5.18
N GLN A 15 -6.57 8.72 3.98
CA GLN A 15 -6.64 7.29 3.71
C GLN A 15 -5.47 6.55 4.35
N LEU A 16 -4.26 7.12 4.30
CA LEU A 16 -3.12 6.60 5.04
C LEU A 16 -3.39 6.66 6.55
N PHE A 17 -3.98 7.75 7.04
CA PHE A 17 -4.36 7.85 8.44
C PHE A 17 -5.36 6.75 8.86
N LEU A 18 -6.39 6.48 8.05
CA LEU A 18 -7.32 5.37 8.30
C LEU A 18 -6.62 4.02 8.28
N ALA A 19 -5.69 3.80 7.36
CA ALA A 19 -4.89 2.57 7.31
C ALA A 19 -4.01 2.42 8.57
N ALA A 20 -3.39 3.51 9.03
CA ALA A 20 -2.55 3.52 10.23
C ALA A 20 -3.37 3.26 11.49
N VAL A 21 -4.48 3.97 11.68
CA VAL A 21 -5.40 3.75 12.82
C VAL A 21 -6.00 2.35 12.77
N GLY A 22 -6.43 1.89 11.60
CA GLY A 22 -6.95 0.54 11.42
C GLY A 22 -5.93 -0.53 11.81
N SER A 23 -4.69 -0.39 11.32
CA SER A 23 -3.59 -1.29 11.67
C SER A 23 -3.28 -1.25 13.17
N ALA A 24 -3.24 -0.06 13.76
CA ALA A 24 -3.02 0.10 15.20
C ALA A 24 -4.12 -0.58 16.02
N LEU A 25 -5.40 -0.44 15.65
CA LEU A 25 -6.49 -1.09 16.38
C LEU A 25 -6.47 -2.62 16.24
N ILE A 26 -6.12 -3.14 15.05
CA ILE A 26 -5.98 -4.58 14.83
C ILE A 26 -4.85 -5.16 15.69
N LEU A 27 -3.72 -4.45 15.80
CA LEU A 27 -2.54 -4.94 16.50
C LEU A 27 -2.62 -4.69 18.01
N PHE A 28 -2.84 -3.46 18.45
CA PHE A 28 -2.68 -3.07 19.85
C PHE A 28 -3.90 -3.35 20.73
N VAL A 29 -5.11 -3.37 20.19
CA VAL A 29 -6.31 -3.48 21.05
C VAL A 29 -6.50 -4.87 21.64
N PRO A 30 -6.34 -5.98 20.89
CA PRO A 30 -6.31 -7.31 21.48
C PRO A 30 -5.30 -7.35 22.63
N ILE A 31 -4.08 -6.90 22.34
CA ILE A 31 -2.93 -6.92 23.23
C ILE A 31 -3.17 -6.18 24.54
N LEU A 32 -3.65 -4.94 24.46
CA LEU A 32 -3.72 -4.06 25.63
C LEU A 32 -5.01 -4.22 26.43
N LEU A 33 -6.11 -4.62 25.78
CA LEU A 33 -7.44 -4.52 26.37
C LEU A 33 -8.24 -5.82 26.30
N GLY A 34 -7.75 -6.87 25.63
CA GLY A 34 -8.45 -8.16 25.47
C GLY A 34 -9.76 -8.08 24.66
N TYR A 35 -10.11 -6.92 24.11
CA TYR A 35 -11.36 -6.70 23.38
C TYR A 35 -11.19 -7.04 21.89
N VAL A 36 -11.25 -8.34 21.58
CA VAL A 36 -11.13 -8.85 20.20
C VAL A 36 -12.15 -8.19 19.25
N TRP A 37 -13.34 -7.81 19.75
CA TRP A 37 -14.37 -7.13 18.96
C TRP A 37 -13.95 -5.74 18.45
N ILE A 38 -13.10 -5.00 19.18
CA ILE A 38 -12.61 -3.69 18.72
C ILE A 38 -11.64 -3.85 17.54
N SER A 39 -10.98 -5.00 17.40
CA SER A 39 -10.20 -5.34 16.20
C SER A 39 -11.06 -5.31 14.93
N LEU A 40 -12.37 -5.62 15.03
CA LEU A 40 -13.29 -5.50 13.88
C LEU A 40 -13.43 -4.04 13.42
N LEU A 41 -13.38 -3.08 14.34
CA LEU A 41 -13.35 -1.66 13.99
C LEU A 41 -12.05 -1.29 13.27
N GLY A 42 -10.93 -1.91 13.66
CA GLY A 42 -9.67 -1.78 12.96
C GLY A 42 -9.74 -2.29 11.51
N TRP A 43 -10.32 -3.48 11.30
CA TRP A 43 -10.60 -4.03 9.97
C TRP A 43 -11.52 -3.12 9.15
N PHE A 44 -12.53 -2.52 9.79
CA PHE A 44 -13.42 -1.56 9.16
C PHE A 44 -12.67 -0.32 8.65
N PHE A 45 -11.79 0.29 9.46
CA PHE A 45 -10.98 1.43 9.03
C PHE A 45 -9.99 1.06 7.93
N LEU A 46 -9.39 -0.14 8.00
CA LEU A 46 -8.51 -0.63 6.96
C LEU A 46 -9.26 -0.78 5.62
N ALA A 47 -10.43 -1.41 5.64
CA ALA A 47 -11.29 -1.52 4.47
C ALA A 47 -11.77 -0.15 3.96
N ALA A 48 -12.04 0.80 4.86
CA ALA A 48 -12.40 2.17 4.50
C ALA A 48 -11.27 2.96 3.84
N SER A 49 -10.02 2.58 4.09
CA SER A 49 -8.86 3.17 3.42
C SER A 49 -8.75 2.75 1.94
N TRP A 50 -9.35 1.62 1.54
CA TRP A 50 -9.19 1.06 0.20
C TRP A 50 -9.97 1.84 -0.87
N GLY A 51 -9.28 2.12 -1.98
CA GLY A 51 -9.87 2.76 -3.14
C GLY A 51 -10.71 1.82 -3.98
N THR A 52 -11.69 2.37 -4.69
CA THR A 52 -12.61 1.60 -5.54
C THR A 52 -12.66 2.09 -6.97
N SER A 53 -12.55 3.40 -7.19
CA SER A 53 -12.57 3.98 -8.54
C SER A 53 -11.96 5.38 -8.57
N VAL A 54 -11.48 5.74 -9.75
CA VAL A 54 -11.18 7.13 -10.13
C VAL A 54 -12.19 7.61 -11.16
N GLU A 55 -12.78 8.77 -10.92
CA GLU A 55 -13.77 9.41 -11.79
C GLU A 55 -13.32 10.82 -12.15
N VAL A 56 -13.65 11.23 -13.36
CA VAL A 56 -13.51 12.61 -13.81
C VAL A 56 -14.89 13.26 -13.81
N GLU A 57 -15.00 14.42 -13.17
CA GLU A 57 -16.19 15.26 -13.21
C GLU A 57 -15.79 16.70 -13.55
N GLY A 58 -15.92 17.07 -14.83
CA GLY A 58 -15.43 18.35 -15.35
C GLY A 58 -13.92 18.48 -15.17
N GLU A 59 -13.48 19.52 -14.46
CA GLU A 59 -12.07 19.80 -14.14
C GLU A 59 -11.62 19.19 -12.80
N ARG A 60 -12.32 18.15 -12.33
CA ARG A 60 -12.01 17.47 -11.06
C ARG A 60 -11.81 15.97 -11.26
N LEU A 61 -10.80 15.46 -10.58
CA LEU A 61 -10.58 14.04 -10.34
C LEU A 61 -11.16 13.68 -8.97
N LYS A 62 -12.14 12.78 -8.97
CA LYS A 62 -12.77 12.20 -7.77
C LYS A 62 -12.20 10.81 -7.53
N PHE A 63 -11.52 10.66 -6.39
CA PHE A 63 -11.03 9.39 -5.88
C PHE A 63 -12.05 8.83 -4.90
N ARG A 64 -12.64 7.68 -5.23
CA ARG A 64 -13.61 7.00 -4.40
C ARG A 64 -12.95 5.92 -3.55
N TYR A 65 -13.31 5.90 -2.28
CA TYR A 65 -12.88 4.98 -1.25
C TYR A 65 -14.09 4.41 -0.51
N PHE A 66 -13.91 3.30 0.20
CA PHE A 66 -14.95 2.68 1.03
C PHE A 66 -16.29 2.46 0.28
N PHE A 67 -16.26 1.66 -0.79
CA PHE A 67 -17.43 1.40 -1.64
C PHE A 67 -18.09 2.68 -2.20
N GLY A 68 -17.31 3.75 -2.37
CA GLY A 68 -17.76 5.01 -2.94
C GLY A 68 -18.38 6.00 -1.94
N LYS A 69 -18.39 5.70 -0.64
CA LYS A 69 -18.91 6.60 0.40
C LYS A 69 -17.92 7.70 0.80
N LEU A 70 -16.62 7.42 0.76
CA LEU A 70 -15.58 8.42 0.99
C LEU A 70 -15.05 8.91 -0.36
N CYS A 71 -15.02 10.22 -0.55
CA CYS A 71 -14.53 10.83 -1.77
C CYS A 71 -13.41 11.81 -1.43
N SER A 72 -12.33 11.79 -2.22
CA SER A 72 -11.32 12.82 -2.23
C SER A 72 -11.31 13.46 -3.61
N GLU A 73 -11.37 14.79 -3.67
CA GLU A 73 -11.36 15.52 -4.94
C GLU A 73 -10.02 16.22 -5.15
N VAL A 74 -9.55 16.26 -6.40
CA VAL A 74 -8.41 17.05 -6.85
C VAL A 74 -8.83 17.83 -8.08
N ARG A 75 -8.63 19.14 -8.06
CA ARG A 75 -8.80 19.95 -9.27
C ARG A 75 -7.61 19.72 -10.19
N VAL A 76 -7.85 19.62 -11.49
CA VAL A 76 -6.77 19.44 -12.49
C VAL A 76 -5.74 20.58 -12.36
N ALA A 77 -6.20 21.79 -12.04
CA ALA A 77 -5.33 22.96 -11.85
C ALA A 77 -4.36 22.85 -10.67
N GLU A 78 -4.62 21.95 -9.72
CA GLU A 78 -3.73 21.70 -8.59
C GLU A 78 -2.65 20.67 -8.90
N ILE A 79 -2.75 19.97 -10.03
CA ILE A 79 -1.81 18.92 -10.46
C ILE A 79 -0.54 19.60 -10.96
N ARG A 80 0.57 19.35 -10.27
CA ARG A 80 1.90 19.89 -10.64
C ARG A 80 2.74 18.89 -11.41
N GLU A 81 2.59 17.61 -11.08
CA GLU A 81 3.39 16.54 -11.69
C GLU A 81 2.51 15.30 -11.89
N LEU A 82 2.63 14.68 -13.06
CA LEU A 82 2.03 13.40 -13.37
C LEU A 82 3.12 12.46 -13.87
N LYS A 83 3.41 11.42 -13.10
CA LYS A 83 4.50 10.47 -13.36
C LYS A 83 3.96 9.05 -13.43
N THR A 84 4.24 8.34 -14.51
CA THR A 84 4.00 6.89 -14.58
C THR A 84 5.16 6.17 -13.93
N VAL A 85 4.86 5.27 -13.01
CA VAL A 85 5.82 4.38 -12.38
C VAL A 85 5.55 2.97 -12.87
N ASN A 86 6.55 2.37 -13.50
CA ASN A 86 6.52 1.00 -13.92
C ASN A 86 6.47 0.09 -12.68
N ARG A 87 5.64 -0.95 -12.69
CA ARG A 87 5.57 -1.98 -11.64
C ARG A 87 6.91 -2.54 -11.16
N LEU A 88 7.93 -2.54 -12.03
CA LEU A 88 9.28 -3.02 -11.75
C LEU A 88 10.21 -1.95 -11.12
N GLU A 89 9.86 -0.67 -11.27
CA GLU A 89 10.61 0.49 -10.75
C GLU A 89 10.09 0.96 -9.37
N ASN A 90 9.40 0.08 -8.64
CA ASN A 90 8.75 0.39 -7.36
C ASN A 90 9.67 0.92 -6.24
N ALA A 91 11.00 0.89 -6.42
CA ALA A 91 11.97 1.62 -5.58
C ALA A 91 11.64 3.12 -5.41
N VAL A 92 10.82 3.67 -6.31
CA VAL A 92 10.35 5.05 -6.27
C VAL A 92 9.23 5.25 -5.24
N MET A 93 8.46 4.22 -4.87
CA MET A 93 7.31 4.33 -3.95
C MET A 93 7.71 4.86 -2.57
N ALA A 94 8.79 4.36 -1.98
CA ALA A 94 9.24 4.81 -0.66
C ALA A 94 9.65 6.29 -0.66
N ARG A 95 10.24 6.79 -1.76
CA ARG A 95 10.62 8.20 -1.91
C ARG A 95 9.41 9.11 -2.10
N GLU A 96 8.42 8.66 -2.88
CA GLU A 96 7.22 9.45 -3.16
C GLU A 96 6.22 9.42 -1.99
N PHE A 97 6.25 8.40 -1.14
CA PHE A 97 5.32 8.18 -0.03
C PHE A 97 6.02 7.76 1.29
N PRO A 98 6.79 8.68 1.91
CA PRO A 98 7.54 8.38 3.13
C PRO A 98 6.64 7.99 4.32
N GLY A 99 5.40 8.49 4.38
CA GLY A 99 4.46 8.13 5.44
C GLY A 99 4.07 6.65 5.44
N MET A 100 3.84 6.06 4.26
CA MET A 100 3.56 4.63 4.13
C MET A 100 4.78 3.78 4.51
N PHE A 101 5.97 4.23 4.10
CA PHE A 101 7.23 3.60 4.48
C PHE A 101 7.42 3.59 6.00
N ILE A 102 7.21 4.72 6.67
CA ILE A 102 7.29 4.83 8.14
C ILE A 102 6.29 3.86 8.79
N LEU A 103 5.04 3.82 8.31
CA LEU A 103 4.02 2.92 8.87
C LEU A 103 4.46 1.46 8.80
N ILE A 104 4.93 0.99 7.63
CA ILE A 104 5.38 -0.41 7.46
C ILE A 104 6.59 -0.70 8.35
N VAL A 105 7.58 0.19 8.38
CA VAL A 105 8.77 0.03 9.23
C VAL A 105 8.37 -0.01 10.70
N SER A 106 7.45 0.85 11.16
CA SER A 106 6.95 0.82 12.53
C SER A 106 6.28 -0.50 12.88
N VAL A 107 5.47 -1.08 11.98
CA VAL A 107 4.84 -2.39 12.20
C VAL A 107 5.89 -3.50 12.29
N ILE A 108 6.89 -3.50 11.40
CA ILE A 108 7.97 -4.49 11.43
C ILE A 108 8.79 -4.39 12.71
N ILE A 109 9.22 -3.18 13.10
CA ILE A 109 9.98 -2.96 14.33
C ILE A 109 9.16 -3.41 15.54
N PHE A 110 7.87 -3.09 15.57
CA PHE A 110 6.99 -3.54 16.65
C PHE A 110 6.91 -5.07 16.72
N ALA A 111 6.66 -5.75 15.60
CA ALA A 111 6.64 -7.21 15.55
C ALA A 111 7.99 -7.81 16.01
N PHE A 112 9.11 -7.20 15.63
CA PHE A 112 10.44 -7.63 16.04
C PHE A 112 10.67 -7.47 17.54
N VAL A 113 10.25 -6.33 18.12
CA VAL A 113 10.28 -6.10 19.56
C VAL A 113 9.43 -7.17 20.25
N GLU A 114 8.20 -7.42 19.82
CA GLU A 114 7.34 -8.45 20.42
C GLU A 114 7.93 -9.86 20.33
N ILE A 115 8.61 -10.22 19.24
CA ILE A 115 9.28 -11.52 19.12
C ILE A 115 10.45 -11.65 20.11
N LEU A 116 11.17 -10.55 20.37
CA LEU A 116 12.34 -10.51 21.25
C LEU A 116 11.99 -10.30 22.74
N THR A 117 11.00 -9.48 23.04
CA THR A 117 10.49 -9.26 24.39
C THR A 117 9.35 -10.24 24.65
N PRO A 118 9.44 -11.13 25.65
CA PRO A 118 8.46 -12.21 25.80
C PRO A 118 7.03 -11.90 26.27
N PRO A 119 6.62 -10.69 26.74
CA PRO A 119 5.36 -10.62 27.51
C PRO A 119 4.10 -10.95 26.69
N LEU A 120 4.09 -10.79 25.36
CA LEU A 120 2.88 -11.02 24.53
C LEU A 120 2.98 -12.22 23.58
N VAL A 121 4.20 -12.71 23.29
CA VAL A 121 4.40 -13.97 22.56
C VAL A 121 3.80 -15.17 23.30
N ALA A 122 3.74 -15.10 24.63
CA ALA A 122 3.12 -16.11 25.48
C ALA A 122 1.59 -16.19 25.33
N GLU A 123 0.94 -15.10 24.91
CA GLU A 123 -0.54 -14.99 24.85
C GLU A 123 -1.09 -15.02 23.41
N TYR A 124 -0.37 -14.44 22.44
CA TYR A 124 -0.81 -14.32 21.03
C TYR A 124 -0.09 -15.25 20.04
N GLY A 125 0.87 -16.03 20.54
CA GLY A 125 1.62 -17.02 19.76
C GLY A 125 2.67 -16.38 18.84
N LEU A 126 3.93 -16.83 18.99
CA LEU A 126 5.10 -16.42 18.18
C LEU A 126 4.84 -16.46 16.65
N ASN A 127 3.97 -17.37 16.25
CA ASN A 127 3.50 -17.65 14.90
C ASN A 127 2.78 -16.48 14.20
N SER A 128 1.87 -15.79 14.89
CA SER A 128 1.13 -14.67 14.30
C SER A 128 2.05 -13.47 14.03
N TRP A 129 2.97 -13.22 14.97
CA TRP A 129 3.97 -12.17 14.86
C TRP A 129 4.96 -12.41 13.73
N PHE A 130 5.39 -13.67 13.57
CA PHE A 130 6.23 -14.07 12.47
C PHE A 130 5.57 -13.83 11.10
N VAL A 131 4.28 -14.16 10.95
CA VAL A 131 3.55 -13.91 9.70
C VAL A 131 3.55 -12.42 9.37
N LEU A 132 3.27 -11.56 10.36
CA LEU A 132 3.26 -10.11 10.20
C LEU A 132 4.64 -9.55 9.83
N GLU A 133 5.69 -9.99 10.55
CA GLU A 133 7.06 -9.56 10.31
C GLU A 133 7.55 -9.98 8.91
N ALA A 134 7.43 -11.28 8.59
CA ALA A 134 7.93 -11.83 7.34
C ALA A 134 7.21 -11.21 6.12
N THR A 135 5.88 -11.03 6.20
CA THR A 135 5.12 -10.35 5.13
C THR A 135 5.44 -8.87 5.04
N GLY A 136 5.64 -8.19 6.18
CA GLY A 136 6.09 -6.81 6.25
C GLY A 136 7.44 -6.60 5.59
N LEU A 137 8.42 -7.47 5.85
CA LEU A 137 9.75 -7.42 5.23
C LEU A 137 9.70 -7.61 3.72
N VAL A 138 8.87 -8.54 3.23
CA VAL A 138 8.62 -8.70 1.79
C VAL A 138 8.03 -7.42 1.19
N TYR A 139 7.04 -6.84 1.88
CA TYR A 139 6.40 -5.62 1.42
C TYR A 139 7.38 -4.44 1.37
N LEU A 140 8.20 -4.28 2.39
CA LEU A 140 9.27 -3.29 2.45
C LEU A 140 10.28 -3.49 1.30
N GLY A 141 10.65 -4.74 1.02
CA GLY A 141 11.49 -5.10 -0.12
C GLY A 141 10.93 -4.60 -1.44
N PHE A 142 9.62 -4.75 -1.67
CA PHE A 142 8.97 -4.24 -2.88
C PHE A 142 8.94 -2.71 -2.97
N MET A 143 8.86 -2.00 -1.84
CA MET A 143 8.85 -0.53 -1.86
C MET A 143 10.24 0.09 -2.07
N VAL A 144 11.30 -0.64 -1.74
CA VAL A 144 12.66 -0.09 -1.69
C VAL A 144 13.54 -0.60 -2.83
N LEU A 145 13.39 -1.86 -3.23
CA LEU A 145 14.29 -2.49 -4.20
C LEU A 145 13.82 -2.27 -5.64
N PRO A 146 14.70 -1.84 -6.55
CA PRO A 146 14.38 -1.80 -7.98
C PRO A 146 14.56 -3.19 -8.58
N PHE A 147 13.55 -3.69 -9.28
CA PHE A 147 13.61 -5.00 -9.94
C PHE A 147 13.73 -4.81 -11.44
N LYS A 148 14.70 -5.46 -12.08
CA LYS A 148 14.82 -5.41 -13.56
C LYS A 148 13.91 -6.43 -14.23
N ARG A 149 13.57 -7.50 -13.52
CA ARG A 149 12.74 -8.61 -14.01
C ARG A 149 11.81 -9.09 -12.90
N GLU A 150 10.60 -9.51 -13.25
CA GLU A 150 9.62 -10.05 -12.29
C GLU A 150 10.19 -11.26 -11.54
N THR A 151 10.98 -12.10 -12.19
CA THR A 151 11.64 -13.25 -11.55
C THR A 151 12.54 -12.86 -10.37
N GLN A 152 13.10 -11.64 -10.37
CA GLN A 152 13.88 -11.14 -9.23
C GLN A 152 12.98 -10.71 -8.07
N ALA A 153 11.75 -10.27 -8.34
CA ALA A 153 10.78 -9.97 -7.29
C ALA A 153 10.23 -11.25 -6.64
N PHE A 154 10.10 -12.33 -7.42
CA PHE A 154 9.71 -13.65 -6.93
C PHE A 154 10.65 -14.21 -5.85
N SER A 155 11.94 -13.86 -5.86
CA SER A 155 12.84 -14.32 -4.79
C SER A 155 12.49 -13.74 -3.43
N LEU A 156 11.80 -12.59 -3.35
CA LEU A 156 11.31 -12.07 -2.07
C LEU A 156 10.21 -12.95 -1.46
N VAL A 157 9.45 -13.68 -2.27
CA VAL A 157 8.44 -14.62 -1.77
C VAL A 157 9.08 -15.80 -1.02
N LEU A 158 10.38 -16.06 -1.25
CA LEU A 158 11.14 -17.06 -0.52
C LEU A 158 11.69 -16.54 0.83
N LEU A 159 11.50 -15.26 1.15
CA LEU A 159 11.98 -14.68 2.39
C LEU A 159 11.30 -15.30 3.63
N PRO A 160 9.96 -15.49 3.68
CA PRO A 160 9.32 -16.15 4.81
C PRO A 160 9.83 -17.57 5.12
N PRO A 161 9.96 -18.52 4.17
CA PRO A 161 10.48 -19.86 4.50
C PRO A 161 11.95 -19.83 4.93
N VAL A 162 12.76 -18.94 4.36
CA VAL A 162 14.16 -18.76 4.80
C VAL A 162 14.21 -18.25 6.25
N LEU A 163 13.43 -17.23 6.58
CA LEU A 163 13.37 -16.70 7.95
C LEU A 163 12.85 -17.74 8.93
N GLY A 164 11.77 -18.44 8.60
CA GLY A 164 11.20 -19.49 9.44
C GLY A 164 12.20 -20.61 9.71
N PHE A 165 12.95 -21.04 8.68
CA PHE A 165 14.04 -22.01 8.84
C PHE A 165 15.14 -21.49 9.77
N LEU A 166 15.61 -20.24 9.58
CA LEU A 166 16.65 -19.65 10.42
C LEU A 166 16.21 -19.53 11.88
N VAL A 167 14.99 -19.08 12.14
CA VAL A 167 14.42 -18.98 13.49
C VAL A 167 14.31 -20.37 14.13
N ASN A 168 13.80 -21.37 13.40
CA ASN A 168 13.72 -22.75 13.88
C ASN A 168 15.08 -23.43 14.09
N ARG A 169 16.15 -22.98 13.42
CA ARG A 169 17.51 -23.45 13.70
C ARG A 169 18.03 -22.94 15.05
N VAL A 170 17.69 -21.72 15.42
CA VAL A 170 18.11 -21.11 16.69
C VAL A 170 17.21 -21.58 17.85
N LYS A 171 15.90 -21.68 17.60
CA LYS A 171 14.89 -22.10 18.57
C LYS A 171 13.97 -23.15 17.94
N PRO A 172 14.32 -24.45 18.04
CA PRO A 172 13.55 -25.51 17.41
C PRO A 172 12.07 -25.50 17.80
N GLY A 173 11.19 -25.63 16.80
CA GLY A 173 9.73 -25.69 16.99
C GLY A 173 9.08 -24.36 17.40
N SER A 174 9.79 -23.23 17.25
CA SER A 174 9.25 -21.92 17.62
C SER A 174 8.29 -21.34 16.58
N ILE A 175 8.50 -21.67 15.30
CA ILE A 175 7.62 -21.31 14.20
C ILE A 175 7.05 -22.58 13.59
N ASP A 176 5.73 -22.67 13.52
CA ASP A 176 5.05 -23.80 12.90
C ASP A 176 5.02 -23.71 11.36
N GLU A 177 4.86 -24.85 10.70
CA GLU A 177 4.85 -24.94 9.23
C GLU A 177 3.67 -24.18 8.59
N PHE A 178 2.51 -24.14 9.24
CA PHE A 178 1.35 -23.41 8.76
C PHE A 178 1.59 -21.90 8.77
N SER A 179 2.28 -21.36 9.78
CA SER A 179 2.67 -19.95 9.82
C SER A 179 3.66 -19.58 8.72
N ILE A 180 4.63 -20.45 8.43
CA ILE A 180 5.54 -20.29 7.29
C ILE A 180 4.76 -20.28 5.98
N PHE A 181 3.85 -21.24 5.81
CA PHE A 181 2.99 -21.32 4.64
C PHE A 181 2.13 -20.06 4.47
N MET A 182 1.47 -19.60 5.54
CA MET A 182 0.62 -18.41 5.52
C MET A 182 1.39 -17.15 5.16
N ALA A 183 2.58 -16.94 5.75
CA ALA A 183 3.44 -15.82 5.42
C ALA A 183 3.89 -15.87 3.94
N THR A 184 4.25 -17.06 3.45
CA THR A 184 4.63 -17.27 2.04
C THR A 184 3.47 -17.00 1.09
N PHE A 185 2.29 -17.50 1.42
CA PHE A 185 1.08 -17.31 0.62
C PHE A 185 0.69 -15.83 0.56
N MET A 186 0.72 -15.12 1.69
CA MET A 186 0.47 -13.68 1.74
C MET A 186 1.52 -12.88 0.96
N ALA A 187 2.80 -13.23 1.07
CA ALA A 187 3.88 -12.64 0.28
C ALA A 187 3.66 -12.84 -1.24
N PHE A 188 3.21 -14.03 -1.64
CA PHE A 188 2.85 -14.34 -3.02
C PHE A 188 1.64 -13.52 -3.49
N LEU A 189 0.57 -13.44 -2.70
CA LEU A 189 -0.60 -12.61 -3.03
C LEU A 189 -0.21 -11.13 -3.18
N LEU A 190 0.65 -10.65 -2.29
CA LEU A 190 1.15 -9.28 -2.33
C LEU A 190 1.98 -9.03 -3.60
N LEU A 191 2.86 -9.97 -3.98
CA LEU A 191 3.58 -9.94 -5.25
C LEU A 191 2.62 -9.88 -6.44
N VAL A 192 1.64 -10.78 -6.50
CA VAL A 192 0.67 -10.83 -7.60
C VAL A 192 -0.15 -9.55 -7.70
N GLY A 193 -0.56 -8.97 -6.56
CA GLY A 193 -1.23 -7.68 -6.52
C GLY A 193 -0.35 -6.53 -7.01
N TYR A 194 0.89 -6.45 -6.52
CA TYR A 194 1.82 -5.37 -6.84
C TYR A 194 2.34 -5.40 -8.29
N TYR A 195 2.55 -6.60 -8.85
CA TYR A 195 3.13 -6.76 -10.19
C TYR A 195 2.10 -6.89 -11.32
N ARG A 196 0.80 -6.96 -11.01
CA ARG A 196 -0.25 -6.93 -12.05
C ARG A 196 -0.63 -5.54 -12.50
N THR A 197 -0.27 -4.50 -11.74
CA THR A 197 -0.70 -3.13 -12.01
C THR A 197 0.49 -2.20 -12.17
N ASP A 198 0.38 -1.27 -13.11
CA ASP A 198 1.28 -0.12 -13.14
C ASP A 198 0.73 0.98 -12.25
N TYR A 199 1.55 1.99 -11.99
CA TYR A 199 1.17 3.06 -11.07
C TYR A 199 1.29 4.42 -11.72
N ILE A 200 0.40 5.32 -11.34
CA ILE A 200 0.49 6.75 -11.64
C ILE A 200 0.64 7.48 -10.32
N VAL A 201 1.72 8.25 -10.20
CA VAL A 201 1.93 9.21 -9.13
C VAL A 201 1.44 10.57 -9.61
N LEU A 202 0.46 11.11 -8.91
CA LEU A 202 -0.09 12.44 -9.14
C LEU A 202 0.32 13.33 -7.97
N LYS A 203 1.09 14.39 -8.22
CA LYS A 203 1.47 15.35 -7.18
C LYS A 203 0.67 16.63 -7.31
N THR A 204 0.14 17.08 -6.18
CA THR A 204 -0.44 18.42 -6.04
C THR A 204 0.44 19.31 -5.18
N SER A 205 0.06 20.58 -5.04
CA SER A 205 0.69 21.52 -4.11
C SER A 205 0.68 21.06 -2.65
N ARG A 206 -0.23 20.16 -2.27
CA ARG A 206 -0.45 19.75 -0.87
C ARG A 206 -0.07 18.30 -0.59
N ARG A 207 -0.21 17.39 -1.57
CA ARG A 207 0.05 15.95 -1.37
C ARG A 207 0.26 15.18 -2.67
N SER A 208 0.84 13.99 -2.55
CA SER A 208 0.96 13.00 -3.63
C SER A 208 -0.16 11.98 -3.54
N TYR A 209 -0.64 11.47 -4.67
CA TYR A 209 -1.62 10.39 -4.76
C TYR A 209 -1.05 9.28 -5.64
N LEU A 210 -1.35 8.04 -5.27
CA LEU A 210 -0.96 6.86 -6.02
C LEU A 210 -2.21 6.20 -6.60
N ILE A 211 -2.19 5.92 -7.89
CA ILE A 211 -3.29 5.29 -8.62
C ILE A 211 -2.75 4.02 -9.26
N ALA A 212 -3.28 2.87 -8.87
CA ALA A 212 -3.01 1.62 -9.57
C ALA A 212 -3.84 1.56 -10.86
N ILE A 213 -3.20 1.13 -11.95
CA ILE A 213 -3.81 1.03 -13.27
C ILE A 213 -3.58 -0.36 -13.86
N GLU A 214 -4.65 -0.98 -14.34
CA GLU A 214 -4.60 -2.30 -15.00
C GLU A 214 -4.03 -2.23 -16.43
N SER A 215 -4.12 -1.07 -17.09
CA SER A 215 -3.61 -0.84 -18.45
C SER A 215 -2.95 0.53 -18.58
N ARG A 216 -1.65 0.55 -18.95
CA ARG A 216 -0.85 1.77 -19.17
C ARG A 216 -1.49 2.76 -20.12
N GLY A 217 -2.15 2.27 -21.17
CA GLY A 217 -2.56 3.11 -22.30
C GLY A 217 -3.79 3.97 -22.04
N GLY A 218 -4.81 3.43 -21.37
CA GLY A 218 -6.11 4.11 -21.26
C GLY A 218 -6.14 5.18 -20.17
N ALA A 219 -5.79 4.81 -18.95
CA ALA A 219 -5.90 5.70 -17.79
C ALA A 219 -4.90 6.86 -17.83
N PHE A 220 -3.66 6.59 -18.21
CA PHE A 220 -2.63 7.62 -18.31
C PHE A 220 -2.94 8.62 -19.43
N ARG A 221 -3.43 8.15 -20.58
CA ARG A 221 -3.82 9.02 -21.70
C ARG A 221 -4.92 9.99 -21.30
N VAL A 222 -5.98 9.51 -20.66
CA VAL A 222 -7.08 10.35 -20.17
C VAL A 222 -6.58 11.40 -19.18
N LEU A 223 -5.75 11.00 -18.21
CA LEU A 223 -5.19 11.93 -17.21
C LEU A 223 -4.24 12.96 -17.85
N ARG A 224 -3.41 12.54 -18.80
CA ARG A 224 -2.49 13.42 -19.52
C ARG A 224 -3.22 14.41 -20.41
N GLU A 225 -4.20 13.95 -21.19
CA GLU A 225 -5.03 14.79 -22.05
C GLU A 225 -5.78 15.84 -21.21
N MET A 226 -6.24 15.49 -20.01
CA MET A 226 -6.87 16.46 -19.09
C MET A 226 -5.94 17.54 -18.58
N VAL A 227 -4.72 17.17 -18.18
CA VAL A 227 -3.71 18.14 -17.74
C VAL A 227 -3.27 19.03 -18.91
N GLN A 228 -3.04 18.44 -20.09
CA GLN A 228 -2.62 19.17 -21.29
C GLN A 228 -3.70 20.10 -21.85
N LEU A 229 -4.98 19.70 -21.82
CA LEU A 229 -6.10 20.56 -22.21
C LEU A 229 -6.24 21.78 -21.31
N GLN A 230 -5.75 21.71 -20.07
CA GLN A 230 -5.76 22.86 -19.18
C GLN A 230 -4.56 23.79 -19.43
N ASP A 231 -3.36 23.24 -19.64
CA ASP A 231 -2.18 24.03 -20.04
C ASP A 231 -2.39 24.70 -21.41
N GLY A 232 -3.08 24.02 -22.33
CA GLY A 232 -3.45 24.56 -23.64
C GLY A 232 -4.54 25.64 -23.62
N ARG A 233 -5.36 25.71 -22.56
CA ARG A 233 -6.31 26.82 -22.35
C ARG A 233 -5.64 28.07 -21.75
N GLY A 234 -4.35 28.02 -21.43
CA GLY A 234 -3.54 29.18 -21.06
C GLY A 234 -3.08 30.06 -22.22
N PHE A 235 -3.38 29.70 -23.48
CA PHE A 235 -2.91 30.43 -24.68
C PHE A 235 -4.02 30.89 -25.64
N GLN A 236 -5.26 31.01 -25.16
CA GLN A 236 -6.38 31.44 -26.02
C GLN A 236 -7.21 32.61 -25.50
N ASN A 237 -6.69 33.43 -24.59
CA ASN A 237 -7.27 34.74 -24.24
C ASN A 237 -6.18 35.81 -24.00
N ALA A 238 -5.24 35.92 -24.93
CA ALA A 238 -4.34 37.07 -25.07
C ALA A 238 -3.99 37.28 -26.56
N ALA A 239 -5.01 37.25 -27.41
CA ALA A 239 -5.00 37.79 -28.77
C ALA A 239 -6.44 37.72 -29.28
N ASP A 240 -7.23 38.71 -28.87
CA ASP A 240 -8.12 39.53 -29.72
C ASP A 240 -9.10 40.30 -28.82
#